data_AF-A0A7J3MWG6-F1
#
_entry.id   AF-A0A7J3MWG6-F1
#
_cell.length_a   1.000
_cell.length_b   1.000
_cell.length_c   1.000
_cell.angle_alpha   90.00
_cell.angle_beta   90.00
_cell.angle_gamma   90.00
#
_symmetry.space_group_name_H-M   'P 1'
#
loop_
_entity.id
_entity.type
_entity.pdbx_description
1 polymer ?
#
loop_
_entity_poly.entity_id
_entity_poly.type
_entity_poly.pdbx_seq_one_letter_code
_entity_poly.pdbx_strand_id
1 'polypeptide(L)'
;MKKKLIKDIERETSETAPGFLHVLNSLCLKSYGKKCIDLLLLDPEKLINIVSNYTNNIMETKTIIKLLFIKPLLSAINEECDLDQWTELFICDPNTFKEEISGLMKNKLDLNTLRTS
;
A
#
# COMPACT_ATOMS: atom_id res chain seq x y z
N MET A 1 6.79 -0.10 15.03
CA MET A 1 6.76 -1.01 13.86
C MET A 1 5.98 -0.46 12.66
N LYS A 2 4.71 -0.01 12.78
CA LYS A 2 3.99 0.70 11.69
C LYS A 2 4.81 1.82 11.05
N LYS A 3 5.46 2.66 11.86
CA LYS A 3 6.35 3.73 11.38
C LYS A 3 7.57 3.25 10.58
N LYS A 4 8.06 2.02 10.81
CA LYS A 4 9.18 1.44 10.05
C LYS A 4 8.68 0.94 8.70
N LEU A 5 7.61 0.14 8.70
CA LEU A 5 6.97 -0.33 7.47
C LEU A 5 6.55 0.83 6.55
N ILE A 6 5.92 1.86 7.11
CA ILE A 6 5.53 3.06 6.34
C ILE A 6 6.76 3.71 5.69
N LYS A 7 7.90 3.79 6.39
CA LYS A 7 9.13 4.35 5.82
C LYS A 7 9.73 3.46 4.74
N ASP A 8 9.67 2.14 4.91
CA ASP A 8 10.19 1.19 3.93
C ASP A 8 9.36 1.27 2.64
N ILE A 9 8.02 1.32 2.76
CA ILE A 9 7.10 1.58 1.65
C ILE A 9 7.37 2.94 1.02
N GLU A 10 7.43 4.03 1.82
CA GLU A 10 7.71 5.39 1.31
C GLU A 10 9.01 5.42 0.48
N ARG A 11 10.07 4.78 0.96
CA ARG A 11 11.36 4.70 0.26
C ARG A 11 11.24 3.99 -1.07
N GLU A 12 10.70 2.77 -1.08
CA GLU A 12 10.58 1.96 -2.30
C GLU A 12 9.66 2.60 -3.35
N THR A 13 8.56 3.23 -2.90
CA THR A 13 7.67 3.97 -3.78
C THR A 13 8.37 5.20 -4.37
N SER A 14 9.16 5.93 -3.57
CA SER A 14 9.94 7.09 -4.03
C SER A 14 11.04 6.73 -5.04
N GLU A 15 11.63 5.54 -4.92
CA GLU A 15 12.59 5.01 -5.90
C GLU A 15 11.91 4.63 -7.22
N THR A 16 10.69 4.09 -7.14
CA THR A 16 9.92 3.65 -8.32
C THR A 16 9.40 4.82 -9.16
N ALA A 17 8.89 5.87 -8.51
CA ALA A 17 8.37 7.06 -9.19
C ALA A 17 8.70 8.35 -8.41
N PRO A 18 9.90 8.92 -8.61
CA PRO A 18 10.33 10.13 -7.93
C PRO A 18 9.34 11.29 -8.18
N GLY A 19 8.94 11.98 -7.11
CA GLY A 19 8.00 13.11 -7.18
C GLY A 19 6.52 12.74 -7.33
N PHE A 20 6.19 11.60 -7.94
CA PHE A 20 4.79 11.19 -8.15
C PHE A 20 4.09 10.86 -6.82
N LEU A 21 4.78 10.20 -5.89
CA LEU A 21 4.27 9.99 -4.53
C LEU A 21 3.96 11.31 -3.80
N HIS A 22 4.72 12.37 -4.07
CA HIS A 22 4.48 13.68 -3.46
C HIS A 22 3.17 14.30 -3.97
N VAL A 23 2.90 14.18 -5.27
CA VAL A 23 1.64 14.61 -5.88
C VAL A 23 0.47 13.83 -5.29
N LEU A 24 0.54 12.50 -5.28
CA LEU A 24 -0.51 11.66 -4.70
C LEU A 24 -0.73 11.99 -3.22
N ASN A 25 0.33 12.12 -2.43
CA ASN A 25 0.21 12.49 -1.02
C ASN A 25 -0.46 13.84 -0.83
N SER A 26 -0.22 14.81 -1.70
CA SER A 26 -0.92 16.10 -1.67
C SER A 26 -2.41 15.94 -1.91
N LEU A 27 -2.81 15.06 -2.83
CA LEU A 27 -4.22 14.72 -3.08
C LEU A 27 -4.84 13.99 -1.88
N CYS A 28 -4.15 12.99 -1.32
CA CYS A 28 -4.61 12.25 -0.14
C CYS A 28 -4.80 13.18 1.08
N LEU A 29 -3.85 14.09 1.31
CA LEU A 29 -3.93 15.08 2.38
C LEU A 29 -5.07 16.07 2.16
N LYS A 30 -5.26 16.55 0.92
CA LYS A 30 -6.34 17.47 0.57
C LYS A 30 -7.73 16.83 0.76
N SER A 31 -7.89 15.56 0.36
CA SER A 31 -9.20 14.89 0.37
C SER A 31 -9.57 14.31 1.74
N TYR A 32 -8.60 13.77 2.50
CA TYR A 32 -8.89 13.03 3.74
C TYR A 32 -7.96 13.34 4.92
N GLY A 33 -7.06 14.33 4.79
CA GLY A 33 -6.15 14.73 5.87
C GLY A 33 -5.09 13.68 6.24
N LYS A 34 -4.83 12.70 5.36
CA LYS A 34 -3.87 11.60 5.60
C LYS A 34 -2.97 11.39 4.39
N LYS A 35 -1.76 10.86 4.59
CA LYS A 35 -0.91 10.43 3.48
C LYS A 35 -1.51 9.19 2.81
N CYS A 36 -1.15 8.94 1.56
CA CYS A 36 -1.67 7.80 0.82
C CYS A 36 -1.30 6.45 1.43
N ILE A 37 -0.09 6.34 2.00
CA ILE A 37 0.36 5.11 2.67
C ILE A 37 -0.39 4.87 3.99
N ASP A 38 -0.88 5.94 4.65
CA ASP A 38 -1.78 5.76 5.80
C ASP A 38 -3.13 5.21 5.33
N LEU A 39 -3.66 5.72 4.21
CA LEU A 39 -4.91 5.25 3.63
C LEU A 39 -4.81 3.81 3.14
N LEU A 40 -3.69 3.40 2.55
CA LEU A 40 -3.40 2.03 2.12
C LEU A 40 -3.76 0.98 3.19
N LEU A 41 -3.45 1.27 4.47
CA LEU A 41 -3.67 0.33 5.58
C LEU A 41 -4.93 0.63 6.39
N LEU A 42 -5.38 1.89 6.43
CA LEU A 42 -6.51 2.29 7.26
C LEU A 42 -7.83 2.23 6.49
N ASP A 43 -7.82 2.70 5.26
CA ASP A 43 -9.01 2.96 4.43
C ASP A 43 -8.65 2.83 2.93
N PRO A 44 -8.42 1.59 2.46
CA PRO A 44 -8.00 1.32 1.09
C PRO A 44 -8.98 1.83 0.02
N GLU A 45 -10.29 1.81 0.30
CA GLU A 45 -11.32 2.37 -0.58
C GLU A 45 -11.08 3.85 -0.90
N LYS A 46 -10.73 4.65 0.11
CA LYS A 46 -10.39 6.07 -0.09
C LYS A 46 -9.17 6.25 -0.96
N LEU A 47 -8.16 5.39 -0.82
CA LEU A 47 -6.98 5.43 -1.68
C LEU A 47 -7.34 5.12 -3.14
N ILE A 48 -8.15 4.08 -3.37
CA ILE A 48 -8.64 3.71 -4.71
C ILE A 48 -9.37 4.90 -5.34
N ASN A 49 -10.29 5.52 -4.60
CA ASN A 49 -11.05 6.68 -5.08
C ASN A 49 -10.16 7.87 -5.46
N ILE A 50 -9.09 8.13 -4.72
CA ILE A 50 -8.16 9.21 -5.08
C ILE A 50 -7.42 8.90 -6.38
N VAL A 51 -6.89 7.69 -6.51
CA VAL A 51 -6.10 7.30 -7.68
C VAL A 51 -6.99 7.18 -8.92
N SER A 52 -8.20 6.66 -8.78
CA SER A 52 -9.15 6.55 -9.89
C SER A 52 -9.60 7.91 -10.40
N ASN A 53 -9.89 8.85 -9.51
CA ASN A 53 -10.23 10.23 -9.88
C ASN A 53 -9.05 10.99 -10.51
N TYR A 54 -7.81 10.65 -10.14
CA TYR A 54 -6.63 11.26 -10.73
C TYR A 54 -6.36 10.78 -12.16
N THR A 55 -6.53 9.48 -12.41
CA THR A 55 -6.23 8.87 -13.71
C THR A 55 -7.40 8.90 -14.69
N ASN A 56 -8.63 8.91 -14.20
CA ASN A 56 -9.84 8.67 -14.99
C ASN A 56 -9.79 7.39 -15.85
N ASN A 57 -8.95 6.42 -15.47
CA ASN A 57 -8.73 5.19 -16.22
C ASN A 57 -8.46 4.03 -15.25
N ILE A 58 -9.24 2.96 -15.36
CA ILE A 58 -9.12 1.81 -14.47
C ILE A 58 -7.78 1.10 -14.62
N MET A 59 -7.26 0.94 -15.83
CA MET A 59 -5.98 0.26 -16.08
C MET A 59 -4.80 1.05 -15.51
N GLU A 60 -4.84 2.37 -15.63
CA GLU A 60 -3.84 3.26 -15.02
C GLU A 60 -3.95 3.23 -13.48
N THR A 61 -5.18 3.22 -12.95
CA THR A 61 -5.43 3.04 -11.51
C THR A 61 -4.82 1.74 -11.02
N LYS A 62 -5.09 0.61 -11.68
CA LYS A 62 -4.51 -0.70 -11.35
C LYS A 62 -2.99 -0.62 -11.35
N THR A 63 -2.40 -0.02 -12.37
CA THR A 63 -0.95 0.09 -12.53
C THR A 63 -0.31 0.92 -11.41
N ILE A 64 -0.88 2.08 -11.09
CA ILE A 64 -0.39 2.95 -10.00
C ILE A 64 -0.51 2.24 -8.65
N ILE A 65 -1.66 1.63 -8.36
CA ILE A 65 -1.86 0.85 -7.13
C ILE A 65 -0.83 -0.27 -7.02
N LYS A 66 -0.68 -1.07 -8.08
CA LYS A 66 0.24 -2.20 -8.16
C LYS A 66 1.68 -1.78 -7.87
N LEU A 67 2.19 -0.79 -8.61
CA LEU A 67 3.61 -0.45 -8.58
C LEU A 67 4.00 0.45 -7.40
N LEU A 68 3.11 1.33 -6.96
CA LEU A 68 3.46 2.34 -5.95
C LEU A 68 3.01 2.00 -4.54
N PHE A 69 2.09 1.04 -4.38
CA PHE A 69 1.56 0.71 -3.07
C PHE A 69 1.67 -0.79 -2.78
N ILE A 70 1.14 -1.65 -3.64
CA ILE A 70 1.12 -3.10 -3.38
C ILE A 70 2.52 -3.71 -3.44
N LYS A 71 3.27 -3.46 -4.51
CA LYS A 71 4.64 -4.00 -4.66
C LYS A 71 5.54 -3.57 -3.50
N PRO A 72 5.64 -2.27 -3.13
CA PRO A 72 6.41 -1.83 -1.97
C PRO A 72 5.93 -2.44 -0.66
N LEU A 73 4.62 -2.60 -0.47
CA LEU A 73 4.06 -3.21 0.73
C LEU A 73 4.48 -4.68 0.88
N LEU A 74 4.31 -5.48 -0.18
CA LEU A 74 4.67 -6.90 -0.21
C LEU A 74 6.18 -7.10 -0.05
N SER A 75 6.97 -6.27 -0.72
CA SER A 75 8.43 -6.23 -0.60
C SER A 75 8.86 -5.92 0.83
N ALA A 76 8.27 -4.91 1.46
CA ALA A 76 8.61 -4.52 2.83
C ALA A 76 8.20 -5.59 3.88
N ILE A 77 7.18 -6.40 3.58
CA ILE A 77 6.85 -7.57 4.39
C ILE A 77 7.58 -8.83 3.94
N ASN A 78 8.50 -8.78 2.96
CA ASN A 78 9.25 -9.91 2.39
C ASN A 78 8.35 -11.10 2.00
N GLU A 79 7.25 -10.81 1.30
CA GLU A 79 6.33 -11.83 0.84
C GLU A 79 6.48 -12.02 -0.67
N GLU A 80 6.88 -13.22 -1.10
CA GLU A 80 6.88 -13.61 -2.51
C GLU A 80 5.45 -14.03 -2.88
N CYS A 81 4.64 -13.04 -3.23
CA CYS A 81 3.25 -13.25 -3.60
C CYS A 81 2.95 -12.77 -5.03
N ASP A 82 1.88 -13.30 -5.59
CA ASP A 82 1.35 -12.86 -6.88
C ASP A 82 0.85 -11.41 -6.77
N LEU A 83 1.65 -10.51 -7.33
CA LEU A 83 1.39 -9.07 -7.30
C LEU A 83 0.07 -8.72 -8.00
N ASP A 84 -0.33 -9.45 -9.04
CA ASP A 84 -1.58 -9.23 -9.74
C ASP A 84 -2.77 -9.64 -8.87
N GLN A 85 -2.67 -10.79 -8.19
CA GLN A 85 -3.70 -11.25 -7.26
C GLN A 85 -3.94 -10.25 -6.12
N TRP A 86 -2.88 -9.74 -5.49
CA TRP A 86 -3.00 -8.76 -4.41
C TRP A 86 -3.52 -7.40 -4.88
N THR A 87 -3.17 -6.99 -6.11
CA THR A 87 -3.70 -5.78 -6.71
C THR A 87 -5.19 -5.93 -7.00
N GLU A 88 -5.62 -7.08 -7.53
CA GLU A 88 -7.03 -7.35 -7.78
C GLU A 88 -7.82 -7.40 -6.47
N LEU A 89 -7.27 -8.06 -5.45
CA LEU A 89 -7.88 -8.11 -4.11
C LEU A 89 -8.04 -6.71 -3.54
N PHE A 90 -7.00 -5.87 -3.62
CA PHE A 90 -7.07 -4.49 -3.15
C PHE A 90 -8.21 -3.71 -3.82
N ILE A 91 -8.38 -3.85 -5.12
CA ILE A 91 -9.31 -3.04 -5.91
C ILE A 91 -10.75 -3.55 -5.80
N CYS A 92 -10.93 -4.86 -5.82
CA CYS A 92 -12.24 -5.50 -5.88
C CYS A 92 -12.80 -5.79 -4.47
N ASP A 93 -11.94 -6.09 -3.50
CA ASP A 93 -12.33 -6.35 -2.11
C ASP A 93 -11.33 -5.73 -1.11
N PRO A 94 -11.33 -4.40 -0.98
CA PRO A 94 -10.42 -3.67 -0.12
C PRO A 94 -10.51 -4.05 1.37
N ASN A 95 -11.66 -4.59 1.82
CA ASN A 95 -11.83 -5.04 3.20
C ASN A 95 -11.11 -6.37 3.43
N THR A 96 -11.31 -7.36 2.55
CA THR A 96 -10.57 -8.63 2.61
C THR A 96 -9.07 -8.40 2.46
N PHE A 97 -8.64 -7.52 1.55
CA PHE A 97 -7.24 -7.10 1.44
C PHE A 97 -6.67 -6.65 2.80
N LYS A 98 -7.41 -5.77 3.50
CA LYS A 98 -6.97 -5.20 4.77
C LYS A 98 -6.87 -6.25 5.87
N GLU A 99 -7.77 -7.23 5.89
CA GLU A 99 -7.73 -8.34 6.84
C GLU A 99 -6.53 -9.26 6.59
N GLU A 100 -6.35 -9.70 5.35
CA GLU A 100 -5.25 -10.58 4.93
C GLU A 100 -3.89 -9.94 5.18
N ILE A 101 -3.69 -8.68 4.77
CA ILE A 101 -2.43 -7.98 4.99
C ILE A 101 -2.16 -7.76 6.48
N SER A 102 -3.21 -7.51 7.28
CA SER A 102 -3.06 -7.40 8.73
C SER A 102 -2.67 -8.73 9.37
N GLY A 103 -3.19 -9.85 8.85
CA GLY A 103 -2.80 -11.20 9.24
C GLY A 103 -1.32 -11.47 8.97
N LEU A 104 -0.86 -11.20 7.75
CA LEU A 104 0.55 -11.35 7.37
C LEU A 104 1.49 -10.49 8.23
N MET A 105 1.11 -9.24 8.48
CA MET A 105 1.88 -8.34 9.32
C MET A 105 1.97 -8.83 10.77
N LYS A 106 0.91 -9.44 11.32
CA LYS A 106 0.91 -10.05 12.67
C LYS A 106 1.79 -11.30 12.74
N ASN A 107 1.70 -12.20 11.76
CA ASN A 107 2.49 -13.44 11.77
C ASN A 107 4.01 -13.16 11.70
N LYS A 108 4.44 -12.11 10.99
CA LYS A 108 5.85 -11.68 10.99
C LYS A 108 6.29 -10.92 12.26
N LEU A 109 5.36 -10.40 13.06
CA LEU A 109 5.66 -9.86 14.38
C LEU A 109 6.13 -10.97 15.32
N ASP A 110 5.49 -12.14 15.28
CA ASP A 110 5.82 -13.28 16.14
C ASP A 110 7.13 -13.99 15.74
N LEU A 111 7.47 -14.00 14.45
CA LEU A 111 8.73 -14.62 13.98
C LEU A 111 9.98 -13.80 14.32
N ASN A 112 9.87 -12.47 14.45
CA ASN A 112 11.00 -11.61 14.80
C ASN A 112 11.26 -11.57 16.32
N THR A 113 10.26 -11.84 17.16
CA THR A 113 10.44 -11.99 18.62
C THR A 113 11.07 -13.34 18.98
N LEU A 114 10.79 -14.39 18.21
CA LEU A 114 11.42 -15.71 18.37
C LEU A 114 12.88 -15.77 17.89
N ARG A 115 13.31 -14.86 17.01
CA ARG A 115 14.71 -14.79 16.52
C ARG A 115 15.64 -13.97 17.40
N THR A 116 15.12 -13.27 18.40
CA THR A 116 15.89 -12.48 19.37
C THR A 116 15.87 -13.06 20.79
N SER A 117 15.34 -14.27 20.97
CA SER A 117 15.35 -15.01 22.24
C SER A 117 16.39 -16.11 22.23
#